data_AF-F6YZM8-F1
#
_entry.id   AF-F6YZM8-F1
#
_cell.length_a   1.000
_cell.length_b   1.000
_cell.length_c   1.000
_cell.angle_alpha   90.00
_cell.angle_beta   90.00
_cell.angle_gamma   90.00
#
_symmetry.space_group_name_H-M   'P 1'
#
loop_
_entity.id
_entity.type
_entity.pdbx_description
1 polymer ?
#
loop_
_entity_poly.entity_id
_entity_poly.type
_entity_poly.pdbx_seq_one_letter_code
_entity_poly.pdbx_strand_id
1 'polypeptide(L)'
;MKHVEKWYRKYEMRQVLEGSQNKVKRRVYLATDDPGIWDETLNYEEYEFIGQRKFAKRASNERTRETSFGLFEIANEINILSMCNFIVCTFSSEVGTLAYEYMQTLHLNAADKVLSLDAEYGPTGAPVDLHRVIYSHNVEGELPLQHGMLATGYQQWNGYFYGTNKDL
;
A
#
# COMPACT_ATOMS: atom_id res chain seq x y z
N MET A 1 8.40 -5.78 5.52
CA MET A 1 8.91 -4.81 6.54
C MET A 1 9.82 -3.68 6.02
N LYS A 2 10.64 -3.85 4.96
CA LYS A 2 11.53 -2.78 4.44
C LYS A 2 10.87 -1.41 4.22
N HIS A 3 9.65 -1.38 3.67
CA HIS A 3 8.91 -0.14 3.43
C HIS A 3 8.39 0.50 4.72
N VAL A 4 7.98 -0.31 5.69
CA VAL A 4 7.58 0.13 7.04
C VAL A 4 8.77 0.77 7.76
N GLU A 5 9.95 0.15 7.72
CA GLU A 5 11.20 0.71 8.26
C GLU A 5 11.52 2.07 7.63
N LYS A 6 11.47 2.16 6.29
CA LYS A 6 11.72 3.41 5.57
C LYS A 6 10.74 4.51 5.98
N TRP A 7 9.47 4.17 6.18
CA TRP A 7 8.47 5.12 6.65
C TRP A 7 8.76 5.60 8.08
N TYR A 8 9.04 4.68 9.01
CA TYR A 8 9.35 5.03 10.39
C TYR A 8 10.59 5.90 10.53
N ARG A 9 11.65 5.62 9.78
CA ARG A 9 12.84 6.49 9.76
C ARG A 9 12.51 7.92 9.34
N LYS A 10 11.72 8.07 8.26
CA LYS A 10 11.26 9.40 7.81
C LYS A 10 10.39 10.08 8.88
N TYR A 11 9.52 9.31 9.52
CA TYR A 11 8.64 9.83 10.57
C TYR A 11 9.45 10.30 11.79
N GLU A 12 10.38 9.48 12.29
CA GLU A 12 11.29 9.82 13.39
C GLU A 12 12.11 11.09 13.09
N MET A 13 12.64 11.22 11.87
CA MET A 13 13.34 12.44 11.44
C MET A 13 12.43 13.67 11.50
N ARG A 14 11.17 13.56 11.05
CA ARG A 14 10.20 14.67 11.15
C ARG A 14 9.91 15.04 12.60
N GLN A 15 9.67 14.05 13.46
CA GLN A 15 9.43 14.30 14.89
C GLN A 15 10.60 15.07 15.53
N VAL A 16 11.85 14.72 15.21
CA VAL A 16 13.04 15.43 15.70
C VAL A 16 13.09 16.87 15.17
N LEU A 17 12.84 17.07 13.87
CA LEU A 17 12.82 18.41 13.26
C LEU A 17 11.72 19.31 13.84
N GLU A 18 10.60 18.72 14.24
CA GLU A 18 9.48 19.40 14.90
C GLU A 18 9.71 19.60 16.41
N GLY A 19 10.88 19.21 16.94
CA GLY A 19 11.29 19.44 18.33
C GLY A 19 10.81 18.38 19.33
N SER A 20 10.22 17.27 18.87
CA SER A 20 9.84 16.17 19.75
C SER A 20 11.08 15.47 20.31
N GLN A 21 11.12 15.32 21.63
CA GLN A 21 12.15 14.53 22.34
C GLN A 21 11.68 13.09 22.65
N ASN A 22 10.42 12.77 22.32
CA ASN A 22 9.85 11.47 22.61
C ASN A 22 10.35 10.41 21.62
N LYS A 23 10.83 9.28 22.14
CA LYS A 23 11.14 8.11 21.33
C LYS A 23 9.86 7.60 20.67
N VAL A 24 9.88 7.48 19.35
CA VAL A 24 8.77 6.89 18.59
C VAL A 24 8.68 5.40 18.93
N LYS A 25 7.50 4.96 19.38
CA LYS A 25 7.18 3.52 19.47
C LYS A 25 6.66 3.06 18.12
N ARG A 26 7.36 2.14 17.47
CA ARG A 26 6.99 1.62 16.15
C ARG A 26 5.89 0.58 16.30
N ARG A 27 4.69 0.88 15.79
CA ARG A 27 3.51 0.00 15.83
C ARG A 27 3.10 -0.42 14.43
N VAL A 28 2.71 -1.68 14.27
CA VAL A 28 2.23 -2.21 12.98
C VAL A 28 0.90 -2.89 13.24
N TYR A 29 -0.17 -2.39 12.61
CA TYR A 29 -1.39 -3.16 12.51
C TYR A 29 -1.21 -4.20 11.39
N LEU A 30 -1.32 -5.48 11.72
CA LEU A 30 -1.18 -6.59 10.80
C LEU A 30 -2.55 -7.23 10.56
N ALA A 31 -3.08 -7.01 9.36
CA ALA A 31 -4.20 -7.74 8.78
C ALA A 31 -3.65 -8.79 7.80
N THR A 32 -4.04 -10.04 7.95
CA THR A 32 -3.57 -11.16 7.12
C THR A 32 -4.55 -12.33 7.20
N ASP A 33 -4.73 -13.03 6.09
CA ASP A 33 -5.42 -14.33 6.04
C ASP A 33 -4.46 -15.52 6.15
N ASP A 34 -3.14 -15.28 6.18
CA ASP A 34 -2.13 -16.28 6.53
C ASP A 34 -1.78 -16.19 8.02
N PRO A 35 -2.14 -17.20 8.85
CA PRO A 35 -1.82 -17.22 10.26
C PRO A 35 -0.33 -17.37 10.56
N GLY A 36 0.45 -17.95 9.65
CA GLY A 36 1.88 -18.23 9.83
C GLY A 36 2.73 -16.95 9.90
N ILE A 37 2.26 -15.86 9.28
CA ILE A 37 2.93 -14.55 9.31
C ILE A 37 3.11 -14.04 10.74
N TRP A 38 2.24 -14.41 11.68
CA TRP A 38 2.38 -14.03 13.09
C TRP A 38 3.64 -14.59 13.77
N ASP A 39 4.16 -15.72 13.30
CA ASP A 39 5.41 -16.28 13.81
C ASP A 39 6.61 -15.51 13.20
N GLU A 40 6.50 -15.07 11.94
CA GLU A 40 7.53 -14.22 11.32
C GLU A 40 7.69 -12.86 12.01
N THR A 41 6.62 -12.32 12.61
CA THR A 41 6.70 -11.06 13.38
C THR A 41 7.69 -11.10 14.54
N LEU A 42 8.03 -12.30 15.05
CA LEU A 42 9.00 -12.46 16.12
C LEU A 42 10.41 -12.04 15.72
N ASN A 43 10.71 -11.99 14.42
CA ASN A 43 12.00 -11.53 13.90
C ASN A 43 12.15 -10.00 13.88
N TYR A 44 11.13 -9.26 14.33
CA TYR A 44 11.04 -7.80 14.25
C TYR A 44 10.74 -7.20 15.64
N GLU A 45 11.60 -7.48 16.62
CA GLU A 45 11.43 -7.13 18.05
C GLU A 45 11.33 -5.62 18.31
N GLU A 46 11.83 -4.78 17.40
CA GLU A 46 11.73 -3.33 17.49
C GLU A 46 10.33 -2.78 17.17
N TYR A 47 9.40 -3.65 16.72
CA TYR A 47 8.02 -3.33 16.37
C TYR A 47 7.02 -3.96 17.34
N GLU A 48 6.01 -3.17 17.73
CA GLU A 48 4.81 -3.68 18.38
C GLU A 48 3.77 -4.05 17.31
N PHE A 49 3.56 -5.34 17.09
CA PHE A 49 2.51 -5.83 16.20
C PHE A 49 1.17 -5.90 16.91
N ILE A 50 0.16 -5.30 16.30
CA ILE A 50 -1.23 -5.26 16.75
C ILE A 50 -2.06 -5.93 15.66
N GLY A 51 -3.08 -6.70 16.03
CA GLY A 51 -3.98 -7.31 15.05
C GLY A 51 -4.66 -8.55 15.59
N GLN A 52 -5.50 -9.15 14.76
CA GLN A 52 -6.41 -10.20 15.18
C GLN A 52 -5.88 -11.60 14.82
N ARG A 53 -4.95 -12.12 15.63
CA ARG A 53 -4.36 -13.48 15.46
C ARG A 53 -5.39 -14.59 15.24
N LYS A 54 -6.52 -14.53 15.95
CA LYS A 54 -7.62 -15.50 15.82
C LYS A 54 -8.39 -15.32 14.52
N PHE A 55 -8.51 -14.09 14.04
CA PHE A 55 -9.19 -13.81 12.79
C PHE A 55 -8.37 -14.28 11.59
N ALA A 56 -7.04 -14.13 11.59
CA ALA A 56 -6.19 -14.68 10.55
C ALA A 56 -6.46 -16.18 10.30
N LYS A 57 -6.59 -16.98 11.36
CA LYS A 57 -6.97 -18.41 11.28
C LYS A 57 -8.37 -18.68 10.71
N ARG A 58 -9.29 -17.73 10.87
CA ARG A 58 -10.64 -17.82 10.30
C ARG A 58 -10.65 -17.40 8.84
N ALA A 59 -9.92 -16.34 8.51
CA ALA A 59 -9.79 -15.81 7.15
C ALA A 59 -9.07 -16.81 6.22
N SER A 60 -8.15 -17.61 6.76
CA SER A 60 -7.43 -18.67 6.03
C SER A 60 -8.31 -19.84 5.54
N ASN A 61 -9.59 -19.88 5.93
CA ASN A 61 -10.52 -20.95 5.55
C ASN A 61 -11.85 -20.34 5.09
N GLU A 62 -12.23 -20.64 3.84
CA GLU A 62 -13.43 -20.14 3.18
C GLU A 62 -14.70 -20.30 4.04
N ARG A 63 -14.92 -21.49 4.64
CA ARG A 63 -16.12 -21.77 5.44
C ARG A 63 -16.24 -20.91 6.69
N THR A 64 -15.12 -20.52 7.29
CA THR A 64 -15.11 -19.66 8.48
C THR A 64 -15.02 -18.18 8.13
N ARG A 65 -14.47 -17.86 6.97
CA ARG A 65 -14.41 -16.51 6.41
C ARG A 65 -15.78 -16.03 5.93
N GLU A 66 -16.53 -16.89 5.23
CA GLU A 66 -17.84 -16.57 4.64
C GLU A 66 -18.99 -16.68 5.64
N THR A 67 -18.83 -16.00 6.77
CA THR A 67 -19.84 -15.92 7.82
C THR A 67 -20.15 -14.46 8.14
N SER A 68 -21.29 -14.18 8.75
CA SER A 68 -21.61 -12.82 9.24
C SER A 68 -20.55 -12.30 10.20
N PHE A 69 -19.96 -13.18 11.01
CA PHE A 69 -18.83 -12.84 11.88
C PHE A 69 -17.57 -12.52 11.07
N GLY A 70 -17.22 -13.32 10.05
CA GLY A 70 -16.08 -13.05 9.18
C GLY A 70 -16.22 -11.71 8.43
N LEU A 71 -17.43 -11.38 7.97
CA LEU A 71 -17.73 -10.07 7.37
C LEU A 71 -17.54 -8.91 8.35
N PHE A 72 -18.02 -9.06 9.59
CA PHE A 72 -17.83 -8.05 10.62
C PHE A 72 -16.34 -7.83 10.93
N GLU A 73 -15.58 -8.91 11.06
CA GLU A 73 -14.16 -8.86 11.39
C GLU A 73 -13.34 -8.21 10.26
N ILE A 74 -13.56 -8.56 8.99
CA ILE A 74 -12.84 -7.92 7.88
C ILE A 74 -13.21 -6.44 7.75
N ALA A 75 -14.47 -6.07 7.97
CA ALA A 75 -14.88 -4.67 8.00
C ALA A 75 -14.17 -3.89 9.11
N ASN A 76 -13.99 -4.51 10.28
CA ASN A 76 -13.22 -3.92 11.37
C ASN A 76 -11.72 -3.79 11.03
N GLU A 77 -11.11 -4.80 10.39
CA GLU A 77 -9.71 -4.69 9.94
C GLU A 77 -9.53 -3.56 8.92
N ILE A 78 -10.43 -3.43 7.93
CA ILE A 78 -10.42 -2.34 6.95
C ILE A 78 -10.51 -0.97 7.64
N ASN A 79 -11.41 -0.84 8.63
CA ASN A 79 -11.54 0.38 9.41
C ASN A 79 -10.26 0.71 10.20
N ILE A 80 -9.61 -0.27 10.81
CA ILE A 80 -8.36 -0.02 11.54
C ILE A 80 -7.21 0.32 10.58
N LEU A 81 -7.12 -0.38 9.44
CA LEU A 81 -6.14 -0.08 8.39
C LEU A 81 -6.30 1.35 7.85
N SER A 82 -7.53 1.80 7.61
CA SER A 82 -7.80 3.16 7.11
C SER A 82 -7.41 4.25 8.10
N MET A 83 -7.42 3.95 9.41
CA MET A 83 -6.98 4.86 10.47
C MET A 83 -5.45 4.86 10.69
N CYS A 84 -4.70 3.97 10.04
CA CYS A 84 -3.24 3.94 10.17
C CYS A 84 -2.59 5.20 9.56
N ASN A 85 -1.40 5.56 10.03
CA ASN A 85 -0.68 6.72 9.47
C ASN A 85 -0.12 6.46 8.06
N PHE A 86 0.03 5.19 7.68
CA PHE A 86 0.55 4.73 6.40
C PHE A 86 0.14 3.27 6.17
N ILE A 87 -0.25 2.92 4.95
CA ILE A 87 -0.57 1.55 4.54
C ILE A 87 0.57 1.00 3.67
N VAL A 88 1.02 -0.22 3.96
CA VAL A 88 1.83 -1.03 3.04
C VAL A 88 1.01 -2.27 2.71
N CYS A 89 0.63 -2.44 1.45
CA CYS A 89 -0.26 -3.53 1.03
C CYS A 89 0.03 -3.97 -0.42
N THR A 90 -0.81 -4.83 -0.94
CA THR A 90 -0.93 -5.11 -2.37
C THR A 90 -2.26 -4.53 -2.86
N PHE A 91 -2.24 -3.74 -3.93
CA PHE A 91 -3.48 -3.20 -4.52
C PHE A 91 -4.20 -4.21 -5.40
N SER A 92 -3.60 -5.36 -5.68
CA SER A 92 -4.35 -6.53 -6.16
C SER A 92 -5.37 -7.07 -5.13
N SER A 93 -5.26 -6.68 -3.85
CA SER A 93 -6.23 -7.03 -2.81
C SER A 93 -7.24 -5.92 -2.60
N GLU A 94 -8.52 -6.24 -2.75
CA GLU A 94 -9.63 -5.31 -2.50
C GLU A 94 -9.66 -4.84 -1.04
N VAL A 95 -9.11 -5.61 -0.09
CA VAL A 95 -8.99 -5.19 1.32
C VAL A 95 -8.04 -4.01 1.46
N GLY A 96 -6.87 -4.08 0.79
CA GLY A 96 -5.88 -3.00 0.79
C GLY A 96 -6.39 -1.77 0.07
N THR A 97 -7.01 -1.96 -1.10
CA THR A 97 -7.62 -0.88 -1.89
C THR A 97 -8.74 -0.18 -1.11
N LEU A 98 -9.68 -0.93 -0.53
CA LEU A 98 -10.79 -0.35 0.22
C LEU A 98 -10.34 0.37 1.49
N ALA A 99 -9.33 -0.14 2.20
CA ALA A 99 -8.75 0.55 3.35
C ALA A 99 -8.10 1.88 2.95
N TYR A 100 -7.39 1.91 1.82
CA TYR A 100 -6.80 3.13 1.28
C TYR A 100 -7.85 4.14 0.80
N GLU A 101 -8.90 3.68 0.12
CA GLU A 101 -10.02 4.53 -0.30
C GLU A 101 -10.73 5.14 0.90
N TYR A 102 -10.98 4.34 1.94
CA TYR A 102 -11.59 4.83 3.16
C TYR A 102 -10.67 5.83 3.90
N MET A 103 -9.34 5.60 3.89
CA MET A 103 -8.38 6.56 4.43
C MET A 103 -8.49 7.95 3.78
N GLN A 104 -8.84 8.03 2.50
CA GLN A 104 -9.03 9.32 1.81
C GLN A 104 -10.17 10.14 2.43
N THR A 105 -11.17 9.51 3.05
CA THR A 105 -12.29 10.23 3.69
C THR A 105 -11.92 10.76 5.08
N LEU A 106 -10.80 10.32 5.65
CA LEU A 106 -10.36 10.66 7.01
C LEU A 106 -9.31 11.78 7.05
N HIS A 107 -8.83 12.21 5.87
CA HIS A 107 -7.76 13.20 5.74
C HIS A 107 -8.06 14.17 4.61
N LEU A 108 -7.54 15.39 4.70
CA LEU A 108 -7.65 16.37 3.60
C LEU A 108 -6.94 15.87 2.32
N ASN A 109 -5.81 15.18 2.49
CA ASN A 109 -5.07 14.50 1.43
C ASN A 109 -4.31 13.32 2.05
N ALA A 110 -4.59 12.10 1.58
CA ALA A 110 -3.86 10.90 1.96
C ALA A 110 -3.32 10.13 0.74
N ALA A 111 -3.18 10.81 -0.41
CA ALA A 111 -2.74 10.17 -1.65
C ALA A 111 -1.33 9.56 -1.56
N ASP A 112 -0.48 10.11 -0.68
CA ASP A 112 0.90 9.65 -0.44
C ASP A 112 1.04 8.77 0.81
N LYS A 113 -0.08 8.41 1.46
CA LYS A 113 -0.08 7.60 2.70
C LYS A 113 -0.17 6.09 2.45
N VAL A 114 0.20 5.65 1.27
CA VAL A 114 0.17 4.24 0.89
C VAL A 114 1.40 3.87 0.07
N LEU A 115 1.78 2.60 0.16
CA LEU A 115 2.69 1.95 -0.78
C LEU A 115 2.15 0.57 -1.12
N SER A 116 1.86 0.37 -2.40
CA SER A 116 1.53 -0.94 -2.95
C SER A 116 2.79 -1.69 -3.37
N LEU A 117 2.80 -3.00 -3.19
CA LEU A 117 3.92 -3.87 -3.54
C LEU A 117 3.83 -4.44 -4.95
N ASP A 118 2.67 -4.36 -5.59
CA ASP A 118 2.40 -5.02 -6.86
C ASP A 118 1.78 -4.09 -7.90
N ALA A 119 0.64 -3.47 -7.59
CA ALA A 119 -0.18 -2.72 -8.53
C ALA A 119 -0.31 -1.23 -8.18
N GLU A 120 -0.54 -0.41 -9.20
CA GLU A 120 -0.97 0.97 -9.04
C GLU A 120 -2.42 1.03 -8.51
N TYR A 121 -2.81 2.18 -7.96
CA TYR A 121 -4.19 2.37 -7.53
C TYR A 121 -5.10 2.53 -8.75
N GLY A 122 -6.17 1.75 -8.81
CA GLY A 122 -7.23 1.91 -9.80
C GLY A 122 -8.30 0.84 -9.61
N PRO A 123 -9.58 1.14 -9.86
CA PRO A 123 -10.62 0.13 -9.76
C PRO A 123 -10.39 -0.96 -10.81
N THR A 124 -10.65 -2.22 -10.44
CA THR A 124 -10.54 -3.35 -11.37
C THR A 124 -11.40 -3.09 -12.62
N GLY A 125 -10.78 -3.14 -13.80
CA GLY A 125 -11.46 -2.85 -15.07
C GLY A 125 -11.51 -1.37 -15.45
N ALA A 126 -10.83 -0.48 -14.72
CA ALA A 126 -10.65 0.91 -15.11
C ALA A 126 -9.94 1.04 -16.47
N PRO A 127 -10.18 2.13 -17.22
CA PRO A 127 -9.38 2.47 -18.38
C PRO A 127 -7.89 2.56 -18.03
N VAL A 128 -7.02 2.19 -18.97
CA VAL A 128 -5.57 2.30 -18.78
C VAL A 128 -5.18 3.73 -18.50
N ASP A 129 -4.36 3.93 -17.46
CA ASP A 129 -3.84 5.23 -17.09
C ASP A 129 -3.08 5.86 -18.27
N LEU A 130 -3.49 7.08 -18.59
CA LEU A 130 -2.97 7.88 -19.69
C LEU A 130 -2.11 8.99 -19.11
N HIS A 131 -0.81 8.92 -19.40
CA HIS A 131 0.16 9.92 -18.99
C HIS A 131 0.53 10.81 -20.18
N ARG A 132 0.82 12.08 -19.87
CA ARG A 132 1.40 13.03 -20.83
C ARG A 132 2.91 13.10 -20.59
N VAL A 133 3.68 12.91 -21.65
CA VAL A 133 5.14 13.00 -21.61
C VAL A 133 5.56 14.46 -21.37
N ILE A 134 6.30 14.71 -20.30
CA ILE A 134 6.82 16.05 -19.97
C ILE A 134 8.27 16.22 -20.43
N TYR A 135 9.05 15.14 -20.45
CA TYR A 135 10.45 15.16 -20.92
C TYR A 135 10.65 14.09 -21.98
N SER A 136 11.37 14.44 -23.05
CA SER A 136 11.72 13.49 -24.09
C SER A 136 12.70 12.44 -23.58
N HIS A 137 12.54 11.22 -24.08
CA HIS A 137 13.38 10.07 -23.76
C HIS A 137 13.71 9.32 -25.05
N ASN A 138 15.00 9.03 -25.27
CA ASN A 138 15.48 8.30 -26.43
C ASN A 138 16.73 7.50 -26.08
N VAL A 139 16.52 6.32 -25.51
CA VAL A 139 17.57 5.35 -25.15
C VAL A 139 17.35 4.07 -25.94
N GLU A 140 18.42 3.50 -26.47
CA GLU A 140 18.35 2.24 -27.22
C GLU A 140 17.82 1.11 -26.33
N GLY A 141 16.80 0.39 -26.82
CA GLY A 141 16.14 -0.69 -26.07
C GLY A 141 14.99 -0.24 -25.17
N GLU A 142 14.71 1.06 -25.07
CA GLU A 142 13.57 1.62 -24.34
C GLU A 142 12.56 2.28 -25.30
N LEU A 143 11.33 2.51 -24.82
CA LEU A 143 10.29 3.15 -25.63
C LEU A 143 10.64 4.64 -25.86
N PRO A 144 10.82 5.10 -27.10
CA PRO A 144 11.08 6.52 -27.36
C PRO A 144 9.84 7.36 -27.06
N LEU A 145 10.05 8.45 -26.33
CA LEU A 145 9.01 9.40 -25.91
C LEU A 145 9.38 10.81 -26.33
N GLN A 146 8.43 11.55 -26.91
CA GLN A 146 8.58 12.96 -27.24
C GLN A 146 7.69 13.81 -26.34
N HIS A 147 8.12 15.04 -26.07
CA HIS A 147 7.35 15.97 -25.24
C HIS A 147 5.94 16.16 -25.81
N GLY A 148 4.93 16.07 -24.94
CA GLY A 148 3.53 16.25 -25.30
C GLY A 148 2.79 14.97 -25.71
N MET A 149 3.50 13.88 -26.04
CA MET A 149 2.90 12.60 -26.41
C MET A 149 2.05 12.01 -25.29
N LEU A 150 1.07 11.19 -25.68
CA LEU A 150 0.31 10.36 -24.74
C LEU A 150 0.89 8.95 -24.68
N ALA A 151 1.15 8.47 -23.47
CA ALA A 151 1.64 7.14 -23.22
C ALA A 151 0.85 6.47 -22.10
N THR A 152 0.68 5.16 -22.20
CA THR A 152 0.27 4.34 -21.07
C THR A 152 1.51 3.96 -20.28
N GLY A 153 1.31 3.64 -19.00
CA GLY A 153 2.39 3.18 -18.16
C GLY A 153 1.85 2.37 -17.00
N TYR A 154 2.63 1.39 -16.58
CA TYR A 154 2.45 0.65 -15.36
C TYR A 154 3.78 0.63 -14.60
N GLN A 155 3.79 1.20 -13.41
CA GLN A 155 4.98 1.33 -12.57
C GLN A 155 5.63 -0.03 -12.24
N GLN A 156 6.96 -0.08 -12.31
CA GLN A 156 7.76 -1.27 -11.96
C GLN A 156 8.44 -1.16 -10.59
N TRP A 157 8.20 -0.06 -9.87
CA TRP A 157 8.75 0.24 -8.54
C TRP A 157 10.28 0.33 -8.51
N ASN A 158 10.90 0.56 -9.67
CA ASN A 158 12.36 0.66 -9.87
C ASN A 158 12.76 1.97 -10.60
N GLY A 159 11.82 2.89 -10.82
CA GLY A 159 12.03 4.13 -11.56
C GLY A 159 11.58 4.08 -13.03
N TYR A 160 11.17 2.90 -13.52
CA TYR A 160 10.67 2.68 -14.88
C TYR A 160 9.19 2.29 -14.90
N PHE A 161 8.57 2.50 -16.05
CA PHE A 161 7.22 2.05 -16.35
C PHE A 161 7.27 1.12 -17.56
N TYR A 162 6.40 0.10 -17.60
CA TYR A 162 6.09 -0.61 -18.84
C TYR A 162 4.82 -0.04 -19.45
N GLY A 163 4.84 0.22 -20.76
CA GLY A 163 3.68 0.80 -21.43
C GLY A 163 3.89 0.96 -22.93
N THR A 164 2.95 1.66 -23.56
CA THR A 164 2.96 1.93 -24.99
C THR A 164 2.69 3.41 -25.24
N ASN A 165 3.22 3.95 -26.35
CA ASN A 165 2.77 5.24 -26.85
C ASN A 165 1.45 5.05 -27.61
N LYS A 166 0.53 6.00 -27.49
CA LYS A 166 -0.77 5.97 -28.19
C LYS A 166 -0.80 6.89 -29.43
N ASP A 167 0.32 7.52 -29.77
CA ASP A 167 0.45 8.37 -30.96
C ASP A 167 0.94 7.59 -32.20
N LEU A 168 0.24 6.49 -32.52
CA LEU A 168 0.27 5.79 -33.82
C LEU A 168 -1.16 5.53 -34.31
#